data_AF-A0A8S2RE35-F1
#
_entry.id   AF-A0A8S2RE35-F1
#
_cell.length_a   1.000
_cell.length_b   1.000
_cell.length_c   1.000
_cell.angle_alpha   90.00
_cell.angle_beta   90.00
_cell.angle_gamma   90.00
#
_symmetry.space_group_name_H-M   'P 1'
#
loop_
_entity.id
_entity.type
_entity.pdbx_description
1 polymer ?
#
loop_
_entity_poly.entity_id
_entity_poly.type
_entity_poly.pdbx_seq_one_letter_code
_entity_poly.pdbx_strand_id
1 'polypeptide(L)'
;MTEDDHFVLNIPKTDGQNNQKQKTIIVLDKDTGVKQYSILWSHGLAQFLELKYRGKLPVESLKAVFISNKGLFQRYKSCLYDLTGTLGSENSQSFLSDLYYVKFADLSTSK
;
A
#
# COMPACT_ATOMS: atom_id res chain seq x y z
N MET A 1 -15.09 5.39 9.51
CA MET A 1 -15.98 6.55 9.37
C MET A 1 -16.37 6.96 10.77
N THR A 2 -15.88 8.10 11.23
CA THR A 2 -16.45 8.76 12.42
C THR A 2 -17.66 9.61 11.99
N GLU A 3 -18.51 10.02 12.92
CA GLU A 3 -19.72 10.81 12.61
C GLU A 3 -19.41 12.13 11.86
N ASP A 4 -18.17 12.62 11.94
CA ASP A 4 -17.74 13.89 11.33
C ASP A 4 -16.98 13.72 10.01
N ASP A 5 -16.89 12.51 9.45
CA ASP A 5 -16.13 12.30 8.21
C ASP A 5 -16.93 12.82 7.00
N HIS A 6 -16.30 13.67 6.19
CA HIS A 6 -16.93 14.28 5.01
C HIS A 6 -16.41 13.70 3.69
N PHE A 7 -17.29 13.63 2.69
CA PHE A 7 -16.93 13.30 1.31
C PHE A 7 -17.67 14.19 0.31
N VAL A 8 -17.07 14.34 -0.87
CA VAL A 8 -17.68 15.06 -1.99
C VAL A 8 -17.99 14.09 -3.11
N LEU A 9 -19.20 14.23 -3.66
CA LEU A 9 -19.60 13.58 -4.90
C LEU A 9 -19.29 14.51 -6.06
N ASN A 10 -18.27 14.18 -6.84
CA ASN A 10 -17.95 14.89 -8.07
C ASN A 10 -18.82 14.33 -9.20
N ILE A 11 -19.82 15.12 -9.61
CA ILE A 11 -20.73 14.81 -10.71
C ILE A 11 -20.24 15.58 -11.96
N PRO A 12 -19.73 14.89 -12.98
CA PRO A 12 -19.27 15.56 -14.18
C PRO A 12 -20.44 16.18 -14.95
N LYS A 13 -20.22 17.37 -15.49
CA LYS A 13 -21.18 18.01 -16.40
C LYS A 13 -21.28 17.17 -17.67
N THR A 14 -22.50 16.83 -18.07
CA THR A 14 -22.82 16.28 -19.38
C THR A 14 -22.67 17.39 -20.42
N ASP A 15 -21.43 17.71 -20.80
CA ASP A 15 -21.21 18.39 -22.07
C ASP A 15 -21.57 17.40 -23.18
N GLY A 16 -22.28 17.87 -24.21
CA GLY A 16 -22.88 17.06 -25.29
C GLY A 16 -21.90 16.31 -26.21
N GLN A 17 -20.76 15.87 -25.69
CA GLN A 17 -19.83 14.94 -26.33
C GLN A 17 -19.86 13.61 -25.57
N ASN A 18 -19.88 12.51 -26.33
CA ASN A 18 -20.19 11.13 -25.94
C ASN A 18 -19.29 10.45 -24.87
N ASN A 19 -18.55 11.21 -24.07
CA ASN A 19 -17.77 10.70 -22.95
C ASN A 19 -18.54 10.93 -21.64
N GLN A 20 -19.40 9.98 -21.28
CA GLN A 20 -20.01 9.93 -19.96
C GLN A 20 -18.92 9.75 -18.90
N LYS A 21 -18.36 10.87 -18.40
CA LYS A 21 -17.49 10.84 -17.23
C LYS A 21 -18.32 10.25 -16.07
N GLN A 22 -17.71 9.35 -15.31
CA GLN A 22 -18.40 8.70 -14.20
C GLN A 22 -18.32 9.58 -12.94
N LYS A 23 -19.37 9.57 -12.12
CA LYS A 23 -19.37 10.22 -10.80
C LYS A 23 -18.18 9.72 -10.00
N THR A 24 -17.51 10.53 -9.20
CA THR A 24 -16.38 10.10 -8.34
C THR A 24 -16.63 10.51 -6.90
N ILE A 25 -16.31 9.64 -5.95
CA ILE A 25 -16.39 9.90 -4.51
C ILE A 25 -14.98 10.27 -4.05
N ILE A 26 -14.84 11.41 -3.38
CA ILE A 26 -13.55 11.92 -2.91
C ILE A 26 -13.67 12.20 -1.42
N VAL A 27 -12.79 11.59 -0.62
CA VAL A 27 -12.70 11.83 0.82
C VAL A 27 -12.15 13.23 1.07
N LEU A 28 -12.72 13.94 2.05
CA LEU A 28 -12.18 15.21 2.53
C LEU A 28 -11.46 15.01 3.85
N ASP A 29 -10.34 15.70 4.00
CA ASP A 29 -9.71 15.90 5.29
C ASP A 29 -10.60 16.76 6.19
N LYS A 30 -10.81 16.33 7.44
CA LYS A 30 -11.72 16.98 8.40
C LYS A 30 -11.22 18.38 8.78
N ASP A 31 -9.92 18.52 9.01
CA ASP A 31 -9.35 19.73 9.59
C ASP A 31 -9.04 20.78 8.52
N THR A 32 -8.61 20.34 7.34
CA THR A 32 -8.15 21.23 6.26
C THR A 32 -9.12 21.35 5.10
N GLY A 33 -10.11 20.45 4.99
CA GLY A 33 -11.02 20.38 3.84
C GLY A 33 -10.33 19.94 2.54
N VAL A 34 -9.09 19.44 2.61
CA VAL A 34 -8.32 19.03 1.43
C VAL A 34 -8.85 17.71 0.88
N LYS A 35 -8.90 17.61 -0.46
CA LYS A 35 -9.32 16.41 -1.18
C LYS A 35 -8.25 15.32 -1.12
N GLN A 36 -8.62 14.14 -0.64
CA GLN A 36 -7.73 13.01 -0.45
C GLN A 36 -7.94 11.95 -1.53
N TYR A 37 -7.33 12.15 -2.71
CA TYR A 37 -7.54 11.29 -3.88
C TYR A 37 -6.97 9.87 -3.74
N SER A 38 -5.98 9.66 -2.87
CA SER A 38 -5.33 8.36 -2.65
C SER A 38 -5.91 7.58 -1.47
N ILE A 39 -6.91 8.13 -0.77
CA ILE A 39 -7.53 7.49 0.38
C ILE A 39 -8.85 6.85 -0.04
N LEU A 40 -8.97 5.56 0.28
CA LEU A 40 -10.23 4.84 0.26
C LEU A 40 -10.59 4.44 1.68
N TRP A 41 -11.87 4.57 2.01
CA TRP A 41 -12.38 4.02 3.25
C TRP A 41 -12.45 2.50 3.17
N SER A 42 -11.91 1.84 4.20
CA SER A 42 -11.81 0.39 4.31
C SER A 42 -13.13 -0.25 4.75
N HIS A 43 -13.11 -1.57 4.99
CA HIS A 43 -14.24 -2.36 5.51
C HIS A 43 -15.51 -2.32 4.64
N GLY A 44 -15.36 -2.22 3.32
CA GLY A 44 -16.50 -2.22 2.41
C GLY A 44 -17.20 -0.87 2.26
N LEU A 45 -16.78 0.17 2.98
CA LEU A 45 -17.47 1.47 2.95
C LEU A 45 -17.31 2.18 1.60
N ALA A 46 -16.09 2.18 1.04
CA ALA A 46 -15.87 2.72 -0.31
C ALA A 46 -16.76 1.99 -1.33
N GLN A 47 -16.79 0.65 -1.28
CA GLN A 47 -17.63 -0.18 -2.14
C GLN A 47 -19.12 0.12 -1.97
N PHE A 48 -19.61 0.29 -0.74
CA PHE A 48 -20.99 0.66 -0.45
C PHE A 48 -21.36 2.01 -1.04
N LEU A 49 -20.50 3.02 -0.89
CA LEU A 49 -20.76 4.36 -1.44
C LEU A 49 -20.73 4.35 -2.97
N GLU A 50 -19.81 3.59 -3.57
CA GLU A 50 -19.78 3.41 -5.01
C GLU A 50 -21.07 2.77 -5.53
N LEU A 51 -21.57 1.73 -4.88
CA LEU A 51 -22.88 1.15 -5.19
C LEU A 51 -24.01 2.16 -5.02
N LYS A 52 -24.03 2.91 -3.91
CA LYS A 52 -25.08 3.89 -3.60
C LYS A 52 -25.16 5.03 -4.61
N TYR A 53 -24.02 5.57 -5.05
CA TYR A 53 -23.99 6.79 -5.87
C TYR A 53 -23.70 6.55 -7.36
N ARG A 54 -22.93 5.51 -7.70
CA ARG A 54 -22.63 5.13 -9.10
C ARG A 54 -23.56 4.03 -9.63
N GLY A 55 -24.19 3.25 -8.76
CA GLY A 55 -25.00 2.09 -9.16
C GLY A 55 -24.20 0.94 -9.76
N LYS A 56 -22.87 1.01 -9.71
CA LYS A 56 -21.93 -0.01 -10.20
C LYS A 56 -20.70 -0.04 -9.31
N LEU A 57 -20.24 -1.24 -9.00
CA LEU A 57 -18.95 -1.45 -8.37
C LEU A 57 -17.87 -1.45 -9.47
N PRO A 58 -16.78 -0.68 -9.32
CA PRO A 58 -15.64 -0.83 -10.22
C PRO A 58 -15.05 -2.24 -10.10
N VAL A 59 -14.47 -2.74 -11.18
CA VAL A 59 -13.72 -4.00 -11.14
C VAL A 59 -12.45 -3.73 -10.35
N GLU A 60 -12.44 -4.10 -9.08
CA GLU A 60 -11.23 -4.05 -8.25
C GLU A 60 -10.36 -5.28 -8.54
N SER A 61 -9.09 -5.06 -8.88
CA SER A 61 -8.11 -6.14 -8.94
C SER A 61 -7.65 -6.45 -7.51
N LEU A 62 -8.25 -7.47 -6.91
CA LEU A 62 -7.84 -7.94 -5.59
C LEU A 62 -6.51 -8.70 -5.70
N LYS A 63 -5.46 -8.19 -5.05
CA LYS A 63 -4.22 -8.94 -4.88
C LYS A 63 -4.48 -10.11 -3.92
N ALA A 64 -4.79 -11.28 -4.48
CA ALA A 64 -5.11 -12.49 -3.71
C ALA A 64 -3.92 -13.02 -2.89
N VAL A 65 -2.69 -12.79 -3.36
CA VAL A 65 -1.47 -13.25 -2.68
C VAL A 65 -0.47 -12.12 -2.62
N PHE A 66 -0.07 -11.77 -1.39
CA PHE A 66 0.98 -10.80 -1.14
C PHE A 66 1.86 -11.29 0.02
N ILE A 67 3.17 -11.21 -0.16
CA ILE A 67 4.15 -11.41 0.89
C ILE A 67 5.27 -10.37 0.71
N SER A 68 5.68 -9.73 1.79
CA SER A 68 6.83 -8.82 1.76
C SER A 68 8.13 -9.63 1.68
N ASN A 69 9.21 -9.04 1.15
CA ASN A 69 10.52 -9.68 1.14
C ASN A 69 10.93 -10.14 2.55
N LYS A 70 10.67 -9.31 3.56
CA LYS A 70 10.88 -9.67 4.97
C LYS A 70 10.11 -10.94 5.35
N GLY A 71 8.79 -10.95 5.11
CA GLY A 71 7.94 -12.09 5.44
C GLY A 71 8.33 -13.36 4.68
N LEU A 72 8.83 -13.21 3.45
CA LEU A 72 9.35 -14.33 2.65
C LEU A 72 10.62 -14.90 3.29
N PHE A 73 11.63 -14.08 3.58
CA PHE A 73 12.89 -14.55 4.17
C PHE A 73 12.71 -15.13 5.57
N GLN A 74 11.80 -14.59 6.37
CA GLN A 74 11.49 -15.13 7.70
C GLN A 74 10.94 -16.58 7.66
N ARG A 75 10.36 -17.02 6.53
CA ARG A 75 9.91 -18.42 6.38
C ARG A 75 11.06 -19.42 6.33
N TYR A 76 12.26 -18.98 5.97
CA TYR A 76 13.45 -19.84 5.94
C TYR A 76 14.04 -20.08 7.34
N LYS A 77 13.50 -19.42 8.39
CA LYS A 77 13.93 -19.59 9.79
C LYS A 77 15.45 -19.44 9.92
N SER A 78 16.14 -20.46 10.44
CA SER A 78 17.59 -20.50 10.62
C SER A 78 18.37 -20.86 9.34
N CYS A 79 17.68 -21.09 8.22
CA CYS A 79 18.28 -21.45 6.93
C CYS A 79 18.35 -20.24 5.98
N LEU A 80 18.72 -19.07 6.50
CA LEU A 80 18.96 -17.86 5.71
C LEU A 80 20.46 -17.57 5.70
N TYR A 81 21.05 -17.66 4.51
CA TYR A 81 22.47 -17.42 4.27
C TYR A 81 22.62 -16.50 3.08
N ASP A 82 23.58 -15.59 3.13
CA ASP A 82 23.88 -14.69 2.03
C ASP A 82 25.38 -14.42 1.95
N LEU A 83 25.83 -14.04 0.76
CA LEU A 83 27.20 -13.63 0.49
C LEU A 83 27.15 -12.31 -0.27
N THR A 84 27.70 -11.26 0.33
CA THR A 84 27.79 -9.96 -0.32
C THR A 84 29.23 -9.46 -0.30
N GLY A 85 29.67 -8.87 -1.40
CA GLY A 85 30.96 -8.17 -1.50
C GLY A 85 30.94 -6.81 -0.78
N THR A 86 29.77 -6.31 -0.42
CA THR A 86 29.56 -5.09 0.35
C THR A 86 28.51 -5.35 1.43
N LEU A 87 28.98 -5.73 2.63
CA LEU A 87 28.12 -5.97 3.80
C LEU A 87 27.43 -4.69 4.31
N GLY A 88 27.91 -3.52 3.89
CA GLY A 88 27.47 -2.21 4.38
C GLY A 88 28.13 -1.84 5.72
N SER A 89 27.73 -0.68 6.26
CA SER A 89 28.20 -0.15 7.54
C SER A 89 27.69 -0.96 8.74
N GLU A 90 28.29 -0.79 9.91
CA GLU A 90 27.87 -1.43 11.17
C GLU A 90 26.37 -1.24 11.46
N ASN A 91 25.81 -0.04 11.19
CA ASN A 91 24.38 0.22 11.34
C ASN A 91 23.51 -0.67 10.44
N SER A 92 23.96 -0.92 9.21
CA SER A 92 23.25 -1.78 8.25
C SER A 92 23.29 -3.24 8.70
N GLN A 93 24.44 -3.67 9.21
CA GLN A 93 24.64 -5.02 9.76
C GLN A 93 23.78 -5.22 11.01
N SER A 94 23.78 -4.28 11.95
CA SER A 94 22.94 -4.33 13.15
C SER A 94 21.46 -4.42 12.78
N PHE A 95 21.00 -3.59 11.85
CA PHE A 95 19.60 -3.64 11.39
C PHE A 95 19.22 -5.00 10.82
N LEU A 96 20.07 -5.60 9.98
CA LEU A 96 19.81 -6.91 9.39
C LEU A 96 19.88 -8.05 10.42
N SER A 97 20.82 -7.97 11.37
CA SER A 97 20.91 -8.89 12.51
C SER A 97 19.61 -8.89 13.32
N ASP A 98 19.05 -7.71 13.61
CA ASP A 98 17.81 -7.61 14.37
C ASP A 98 16.58 -8.01 13.54
N LEU A 99 16.59 -7.74 12.23
CA LEU A 99 15.45 -8.01 11.36
C LEU A 99 15.29 -9.48 11.00
N TYR A 100 16.42 -10.16 10.78
CA TYR A 100 16.47 -11.53 10.26
C TYR A 100 17.19 -12.52 11.17
N TYR A 101 17.72 -12.09 12.33
CA TYR A 101 18.45 -12.94 13.28
C TYR A 101 19.68 -13.63 12.67
N VAL A 102 20.39 -12.91 11.79
CA VAL A 102 21.58 -13.39 11.09
C VAL A 102 22.86 -12.86 11.73
N LYS A 103 23.97 -13.59 11.54
CA LYS A 103 25.31 -13.15 11.93
C LYS A 103 26.15 -12.84 10.70
N PHE A 104 27.13 -11.97 10.89
CA PHE A 104 28.03 -11.51 9.85
C PHE A 104 29.44 -12.05 10.10
N ALA A 105 30.13 -12.38 9.02
CA ALA A 105 31.51 -12.81 9.03
C ALA A 105 32.21 -12.34 7.76
N ASP A 106 33.40 -11.76 7.91
CA ASP A 106 34.22 -11.34 6.78
C ASP A 106 35.04 -12.53 6.27
N LEU A 107 34.84 -12.85 4.99
CA LEU A 107 35.61 -13.87 4.30
C LEU A 107 36.85 -13.22 3.68
N SER A 108 38.03 -13.53 4.21
CA SER A 108 39.30 -13.12 3.60
C SER A 108 39.45 -13.79 2.24
N THR A 109 39.66 -13.00 1.20
CA THR A 109 40.00 -13.53 -0.12
C THR A 109 41.46 -13.95 -0.13
N SER A 110 41.73 -15.23 -0.39
CA SER A 110 43.09 -15.71 -0.64
C SER A 110 43.62 -15.04 -1.91
N LYS A 111 44.79 -14.42 -1.81
CA LYS A 111 45.61 -14.08 -2.98
C LYS A 111 46.35 -15.31 -3.48
#